data_AF-A0A059CE83-F1
#
_entry.id   AF-A0A059CE83-F1
#
_cell.length_a   1.000
_cell.length_b   1.000
_cell.length_c   1.000
_cell.angle_alpha   90.00
_cell.angle_beta   90.00
_cell.angle_gamma   90.00
#
_symmetry.space_group_name_H-M   'P 1'
#
loop_
_entity.id
_entity.type
_entity.pdbx_description
1 polymer ?
#
loop_
_entity_poly.entity_id
_entity_poly.type
_entity_poly.pdbx_seq_one_letter_code
_entity_poly.pdbx_strand_id
1 'polypeptide(L)'
;MIALLFSLMGREVKRFVDLSADETIDLWFTAKKVGGQLEHYHKASSLTFTIQDGPQAGQTVPHVHIHILPRKGGDFKENDEIYDAIDEKEKELKQNLNLDKERKDRSFEEMTQEAGEYRKLFL
;
A
#
# COMPACT_ATOMS: atom_id res chain seq x y z
N MET A 1 -2.38 -5.75 -9.08
CA MET A 1 -2.43 -4.46 -8.36
C MET A 1 -1.14 -4.31 -7.58
N ILE A 2 -0.32 -3.31 -7.87
CA ILE A 2 0.91 -3.05 -7.12
C ILE A 2 0.52 -2.12 -5.96
N ALA A 3 0.49 -2.67 -4.75
CA ALA A 3 0.42 -1.87 -3.54
C ALA A 3 1.87 -1.58 -3.12
N LEU A 4 2.27 -0.31 -3.13
CA LEU A 4 3.53 0.06 -2.51
C LEU A 4 3.28 0.22 -1.01
N LEU A 5 4.05 -0.53 -0.22
CA LEU A 5 4.12 -0.34 1.22
C LEU A 5 5.17 0.72 1.51
N PHE A 6 4.76 1.86 2.07
CA PHE A 6 5.70 2.89 2.51
C PHE A 6 5.72 3.00 4.02
N SER A 7 6.92 3.05 4.59
CA SER A 7 7.14 3.32 6.00
C SER A 7 8.39 4.18 6.19
N LEU A 8 8.40 5.00 7.23
CA LEU A 8 9.59 5.73 7.66
C LEU A 8 10.70 4.75 8.05
N MET A 9 11.92 5.00 7.59
CA MET A 9 13.11 4.27 8.02
C MET A 9 13.74 5.00 9.20
N GLY A 10 13.36 4.65 10.42
CA GLY A 10 13.99 5.22 11.60
C GLY A 10 13.52 4.60 12.90
N ARG A 11 12.22 4.76 13.21
CA ARG A 11 11.63 4.30 14.46
C ARG A 11 10.51 3.30 14.18
N GLU A 12 10.60 2.12 14.80
CA GLU A 12 9.51 1.14 14.76
C GLU A 12 8.37 1.59 15.67
N VAL A 13 7.28 2.04 15.05
CA VAL A 13 6.08 2.52 15.74
C VAL A 13 4.89 1.66 15.36
N LYS A 14 4.15 1.14 16.35
CA LYS A 14 3.04 0.21 16.11
C LYS A 14 1.76 0.93 15.71
N ARG A 15 1.46 2.07 16.34
CA ARG A 15 0.22 2.82 16.16
C ARG A 15 0.47 4.21 15.59
N PHE A 16 -0.43 4.69 14.74
CA PHE A 16 -0.32 6.01 14.14
C PHE A 16 -0.29 7.12 15.20
N VAL A 17 -1.03 6.95 16.30
CA VAL A 17 -1.05 7.90 17.43
C VAL A 17 0.30 8.03 18.16
N ASP A 18 1.19 7.04 18.01
CA ASP A 18 2.50 7.03 18.66
C ASP A 18 3.57 7.78 17.83
N LEU A 19 3.22 8.29 16.64
CA LEU A 19 4.09 9.15 15.84
C LEU A 19 4.16 10.55 16.44
N SER A 20 5.34 11.16 16.37
CA SER A 20 5.49 12.59 16.60
C SER A 20 4.84 13.39 15.45
N ALA A 21 4.63 14.69 15.68
CA ALA A 21 4.12 15.58 14.66
C ALA A 21 5.04 15.63 13.42
N ASP A 22 6.37 15.69 13.64
CA ASP A 22 7.36 15.74 12.56
C ASP A 22 7.35 14.45 11.73
N GLU A 23 7.27 13.28 12.37
CA GLU A 23 7.17 11.99 11.66
C GLU A 23 5.86 11.90 10.86
N THR A 24 4.74 12.38 11.42
CA THR A 24 3.46 12.37 10.71
C THR A 24 3.51 13.26 9.47
N ILE A 25 4.13 14.44 9.59
CA ILE A 25 4.32 15.38 8.49
C ILE A 25 5.21 14.75 7.40
N ASP A 26 6.35 14.18 7.78
CA ASP A 26 7.29 13.55 6.84
C ASP A 26 6.66 12.35 6.12
N LEU A 27 5.92 11.50 6.85
CA LEU A 27 5.21 10.35 6.32
C LEU A 27 4.23 10.77 5.21
N TRP A 28 3.41 11.79 5.46
CA TRP A 28 2.41 12.26 4.49
C TRP A 28 3.03 13.05 3.32
N PHE A 29 4.08 13.84 3.54
CA PHE A 29 4.80 14.49 2.45
C PHE A 29 5.43 13.47 1.51
N THR A 30 6.02 12.41 2.07
CA THR A 30 6.60 11.34 1.28
C THR A 30 5.51 10.55 0.55
N ALA A 31 4.41 10.18 1.21
CA ALA A 31 3.28 9.50 0.59
C ALA A 31 2.70 10.31 -0.59
N LYS A 32 2.53 11.63 -0.42
CA LYS A 32 2.10 12.53 -1.50
C LYS A 32 3.06 12.50 -2.68
N LYS A 33 4.37 12.63 -2.43
CA LYS A 33 5.41 12.65 -3.46
C LYS A 33 5.47 11.32 -4.22
N VAL A 34 5.44 10.20 -3.49
CA VAL A 34 5.48 8.86 -4.06
C VAL A 34 4.21 8.56 -4.84
N GLY A 35 3.05 8.86 -4.27
CA GLY A 35 1.75 8.64 -4.91
C GLY A 35 1.65 9.34 -6.26
N GLY A 36 2.04 10.62 -6.35
CA GLY A 36 2.01 11.35 -7.61
C GLY A 36 2.89 10.73 -8.70
N GLN A 37 4.09 10.25 -8.36
CA GLN A 37 4.96 9.57 -9.32
C GLN A 37 4.41 8.21 -9.74
N LEU A 38 3.86 7.43 -8.80
CA LEU A 38 3.26 6.14 -9.10
C LEU A 38 1.99 6.28 -9.95
N GLU A 39 1.16 7.28 -9.69
CA GLU A 39 -0.03 7.57 -10.50
C GLU A 39 0.36 7.81 -11.95
N HIS A 40 1.35 8.68 -12.18
CA HIS A 40 1.85 8.97 -13.52
C HIS A 40 2.48 7.74 -14.18
N TYR A 41 3.40 7.06 -13.49
CA TYR A 41 4.10 5.89 -14.01
C TYR A 41 3.14 4.77 -14.43
N HIS A 42 2.13 4.51 -13.61
CA HIS A 42 1.14 3.47 -13.88
C HIS A 42 0.05 3.91 -14.87
N LYS A 43 0.06 5.16 -15.34
CA LYS A 43 -1.01 5.75 -16.17
C LYS A 43 -2.38 5.61 -15.49
N ALA A 44 -2.39 5.82 -14.18
CA ALA A 44 -3.58 5.88 -13.35
C ALA A 44 -4.18 7.29 -13.40
N SER A 45 -5.39 7.43 -12.86
CA SER A 45 -6.10 8.71 -12.79
C SER A 45 -6.53 9.06 -11.37
N SER A 46 -6.27 8.18 -10.41
CA SER A 46 -6.59 8.37 -9.00
C SER A 46 -5.65 7.54 -8.13
N LEU A 47 -5.66 7.81 -6.82
CA LEU A 47 -4.88 7.08 -5.82
C LEU A 47 -5.78 6.70 -4.65
N THR A 48 -5.55 5.50 -4.10
CA THR A 48 -6.04 5.12 -2.77
C THR A 48 -4.86 5.13 -1.79
N PHE A 49 -5.01 5.87 -0.69
CA PHE A 49 -4.09 5.86 0.45
C PHE A 49 -4.78 5.22 1.63
N THR A 50 -4.17 4.18 2.22
CA THR A 50 -4.76 3.45 3.35
C THR A 50 -3.75 3.24 4.46
N ILE A 51 -4.18 3.45 5.70
CA ILE A 51 -3.46 3.06 6.92
C ILE A 51 -4.36 2.09 7.69
N GLN A 52 -3.84 0.90 7.99
CA GLN A 52 -4.48 -0.07 8.87
C GLN A 52 -3.88 0.09 10.27
N ASP A 53 -4.45 0.98 11.08
CA ASP A 53 -3.90 1.34 12.40
C ASP A 53 -4.37 0.41 13.53
N GLY A 54 -3.64 -0.67 13.74
CA GLY A 54 -3.89 -1.66 14.80
C GLY A 54 -4.59 -2.93 14.31
N PRO A 55 -4.61 -4.00 15.13
CA PRO A 55 -5.05 -5.33 14.68
C PRO A 55 -6.50 -5.37 14.17
N GLN A 56 -7.42 -4.63 14.78
CA GLN A 56 -8.83 -4.59 14.37
C GLN A 56 -9.08 -3.76 13.10
N ALA A 57 -8.14 -2.89 12.72
CA ALA A 57 -8.17 -2.14 11.47
C ALA A 57 -7.41 -2.85 10.33
N GLY A 58 -6.85 -4.01 10.64
CA GLY A 58 -6.24 -4.89 9.68
C GLY A 58 -4.72 -4.93 9.63
N GLN A 59 -4.07 -4.46 10.70
CA GLN A 59 -2.62 -4.40 10.76
C GLN A 59 -2.01 -5.79 10.96
N THR A 60 -1.37 -6.32 9.92
CA THR A 60 -0.68 -7.62 9.97
C THR A 60 0.77 -7.51 10.47
N VAL A 61 1.49 -6.46 10.06
CA VAL A 61 2.83 -6.14 10.54
C VAL A 61 2.71 -5.00 11.55
N PRO A 62 3.15 -5.14 12.81
CA PRO A 62 2.98 -4.14 13.87
C PRO A 62 3.95 -2.97 13.70
N HIS A 63 3.80 -2.26 12.58
CA HIS A 63 4.59 -1.12 12.15
C HIS A 63 3.69 -0.21 11.31
N VAL A 64 3.70 1.11 11.56
CA VAL A 64 2.89 2.05 10.78
C VAL A 64 3.41 2.11 9.36
N HIS A 65 2.52 1.87 8.39
CA HIS A 65 2.81 2.00 6.98
C HIS A 65 1.58 2.50 6.22
N ILE A 66 1.84 3.16 5.09
CA ILE A 66 0.80 3.60 4.15
C ILE A 66 0.84 2.69 2.94
N HIS A 67 -0.32 2.14 2.58
CA HIS A 67 -0.53 1.55 1.27
C HIS A 67 -0.85 2.66 0.27
N ILE A 68 -0.12 2.67 -0.85
CA ILE A 68 -0.36 3.58 -1.97
C ILE A 68 -0.76 2.74 -3.19
N LEU A 69 -1.99 2.92 -3.67
CA LEU A 69 -2.54 2.15 -4.79
C LEU A 69 -2.96 3.09 -5.92
N PRO A 70 -2.24 3.10 -7.05
CA PRO A 70 -2.70 3.75 -8.28
C PRO A 70 -3.98 3.10 -8.81
N ARG A 71 -4.98 3.91 -9.13
CA ARG A 71 -6.33 3.48 -9.53
C ARG A 71 -6.65 3.90 -10.97
N LYS A 72 -7.35 3.02 -11.68
CA LYS A 72 -7.82 3.25 -13.06
C LYS A 72 -9.33 3.05 -13.15
N GLY A 73 -9.99 3.74 -14.08
CA GLY A 73 -11.41 3.48 -14.33
C GLY A 73 -11.66 2.00 -14.64
N GLY A 74 -12.58 1.38 -13.91
CA GLY A 74 -12.94 -0.05 -14.06
C GLY A 74 -11.93 -1.04 -13.49
N ASP A 75 -10.98 -0.61 -12.64
CA ASP A 75 -10.07 -1.53 -11.94
C ASP A 75 -10.75 -2.37 -10.84
N PHE A 76 -11.88 -1.88 -10.33
CA PHE A 76 -12.86 -2.60 -9.51
C PHE A 76 -14.26 -2.41 -10.12
N LYS A 77 -15.15 -3.39 -9.95
CA LYS A 77 -16.51 -3.32 -10.50
C LYS A 77 -17.34 -2.31 -9.72
N GLU A 78 -17.24 -2.32 -8.41
CA GLU A 78 -17.80 -1.31 -7.51
C GLU A 78 -16.68 -0.68 -6.68
N ASN A 79 -16.72 0.63 -6.42
CA ASN A 79 -15.61 1.30 -5.73
C ASN A 79 -15.51 0.86 -4.25
N ASP A 80 -16.64 0.48 -3.64
CA ASP A 80 -16.71 -0.04 -2.26
C ASP A 80 -16.24 -1.49 -2.15
N GLU A 81 -16.16 -2.23 -3.27
CA GLU A 81 -15.47 -3.54 -3.31
C GLU A 81 -13.98 -3.38 -2.94
N ILE A 82 -13.42 -2.17 -2.90
CA ILE A 82 -12.07 -2.00 -2.36
C ILE A 82 -12.03 -2.27 -0.86
N TYR A 83 -13.06 -1.88 -0.11
CA TYR A 83 -13.14 -2.12 1.33
C TYR A 83 -13.43 -3.59 1.60
N ASP A 84 -14.34 -4.19 0.83
CA ASP A 84 -14.57 -5.63 0.88
C ASP A 84 -13.31 -6.39 0.46
N ALA A 85 -12.59 -6.00 -0.59
CA ALA A 85 -11.35 -6.65 -1.00
C ALA A 85 -10.18 -6.41 -0.01
N ILE A 86 -10.19 -5.33 0.78
CA ILE A 86 -9.21 -5.11 1.85
C ILE A 86 -9.56 -6.00 3.06
N ASP A 87 -10.84 -6.04 3.45
CA ASP A 87 -11.35 -6.79 4.61
C ASP A 87 -11.40 -8.32 4.34
N GLU A 88 -11.69 -8.73 3.10
CA GLU A 88 -11.68 -10.12 2.63
C GLU A 88 -10.26 -10.66 2.49
N LYS A 89 -9.30 -9.86 1.99
CA LYS A 89 -7.87 -10.26 1.94
C LYS A 89 -7.28 -10.58 3.32
N GLU A 90 -7.84 -10.00 4.37
CA GLU A 90 -7.45 -10.30 5.74
C GLU A 90 -8.14 -11.53 6.33
N LYS A 91 -9.42 -11.77 5.98
CA LYS A 91 -10.13 -13.01 6.35
C LYS A 91 -9.56 -14.23 5.60
N GLU A 92 -9.09 -14.06 4.36
CA GLU A 92 -8.42 -15.10 3.55
C GLU A 92 -7.08 -15.56 4.15
N LEU A 93 -6.40 -14.72 4.96
CA LEU A 93 -5.23 -15.14 5.75
C LEU A 93 -5.57 -16.26 6.76
N LYS A 94 -6.86 -16.52 7.02
CA LYS A 94 -7.33 -17.60 7.90
C LYS A 94 -8.17 -18.68 7.22
N GLN A 95 -8.82 -18.45 6.09
CA GLN A 95 -9.58 -19.52 5.42
C GLN A 95 -9.56 -19.41 3.89
N ASN A 96 -9.03 -20.46 3.25
CA ASN A 96 -9.00 -20.72 1.81
C ASN A 96 -10.31 -20.35 1.09
N LEU A 97 -10.32 -19.21 0.39
CA LEU A 97 -11.23 -18.93 -0.71
C LEU A 97 -10.45 -18.36 -1.91
N ASN A 98 -11.01 -18.55 -3.09
CA ASN A 98 -10.30 -18.68 -4.36
C ASN A 98 -9.85 -17.35 -5.02
N LEU A 99 -9.62 -16.25 -4.29
CA LEU A 99 -9.03 -15.03 -4.90
C LEU A 99 -7.49 -15.07 -4.88
N ASP A 100 -6.90 -15.84 -3.97
CA ASP A 100 -5.44 -16.06 -3.90
C ASP A 100 -4.92 -17.14 -4.87
N LYS A 101 -5.78 -17.94 -5.51
CA LYS A 101 -5.31 -18.96 -6.48
C LYS A 101 -4.61 -18.35 -7.69
N GLU A 102 -4.95 -17.13 -8.06
CA GLU A 102 -4.33 -16.40 -9.16
C GLU A 102 -3.25 -15.41 -8.69
N ARG A 103 -3.17 -15.15 -7.37
CA ARG A 103 -2.14 -14.30 -6.79
C ARG A 103 -0.81 -15.05 -6.82
N LYS A 104 -0.03 -14.78 -7.86
CA LYS A 104 1.37 -15.21 -7.91
C LYS A 104 2.21 -14.25 -7.08
N ASP A 105 2.87 -14.80 -6.06
CA ASP A 105 3.92 -14.07 -5.37
C ASP A 105 4.98 -13.65 -6.39
N ARG A 106 5.40 -12.39 -6.27
CA ARG A 106 6.44 -11.85 -7.13
C ARG A 106 7.78 -12.36 -6.68
N SER A 107 8.66 -12.62 -7.63
CA SER A 107 10.04 -12.97 -7.33
C SER A 107 10.80 -11.77 -6.77
N PHE A 108 11.88 -12.05 -6.02
CA PHE A 108 12.78 -11.02 -5.53
C PHE A 108 13.41 -10.20 -6.67
N GLU A 109 13.70 -10.85 -7.81
CA GLU A 109 14.23 -10.22 -9.02
C GLU A 109 13.25 -9.18 -9.56
N GLU A 110 11.97 -9.54 -9.73
CA GLU A 110 10.91 -8.63 -10.19
C GLU A 110 10.74 -7.44 -9.25
N MET A 111 10.74 -7.68 -7.93
CA MET A 111 10.64 -6.61 -6.94
C MET A 111 11.86 -5.67 -6.98
N THR A 112 13.06 -6.22 -7.18
CA THR A 112 14.30 -5.44 -7.27
C THR A 112 14.31 -4.58 -8.54
N GLN A 113 13.91 -5.16 -9.67
CA GLN A 113 13.79 -4.43 -10.94
C GLN A 113 12.76 -3.31 -10.83
N GLU A 114 11.57 -3.60 -10.30
CA GLU A 114 10.52 -2.61 -10.08
C GLU A 114 10.99 -1.46 -9.18
N ALA A 115 11.63 -1.78 -8.05
CA ALA A 115 12.20 -0.76 -7.17
C ALA A 115 13.26 0.09 -7.88
N GLY A 116 14.04 -0.52 -8.78
CA GLY A 116 15.00 0.17 -9.65
C GLY A 116 14.32 1.17 -10.59
N GLU A 117 13.19 0.79 -11.21
CA GLU A 117 12.41 1.71 -12.06
C GLU A 117 11.79 2.84 -11.24
N TYR A 118 11.21 2.55 -10.07
CA TYR A 118 10.64 3.59 -9.22
C TYR A 118 11.68 4.58 -8.71
N ARG A 119 12.90 4.13 -8.41
CA ARG A 119 13.98 5.03 -7.99
C ARG A 119 14.29 6.10 -9.05
N LYS A 120 14.19 5.76 -10.34
CA LYS A 120 14.44 6.70 -11.45
C LYS A 120 13.41 7.82 -11.53
N LEU A 121 12.23 7.67 -10.92
CA LEU A 121 11.17 8.68 -10.91
C LEU A 121 11.48 9.88 -9.98
N PHE A 122 12.54 9.79 -9.18
CA PHE A 122 12.93 10.80 -8.21
C PHE A 122 14.35 11.34 -8.41
N LEU A 123 14.98 11.00 -9.54
CA LEU A 123 16.24 11.57 -10.02
C LEU A 123 15.96 12.80 -10.88
#